data_AF-A0A7J9CXK8-F1
#
_entry.id   AF-A0A7J9CXK8-F1
#
_cell.length_a   1.000
_cell.length_b   1.000
_cell.length_c   1.000
_cell.angle_alpha   90.00
_cell.angle_beta   90.00
_cell.angle_gamma   90.00
#
_symmetry.space_group_name_H-M   'P 1'
#
loop_
_entity.id
_entity.type
_entity.pdbx_description
1 polymer ?
#
loop_
_entity_poly.entity_id
_entity_poly.type
_entity_poly.pdbx_seq_one_letter_code
_entity_poly.pdbx_strand_id
1 'polypeptide(L)'
;ANPFARIASYKVSGDKVTVDRSVKVSKNSLLDAMKKATLDKVDVIMVTLSTDTLSNNSSYLSDLVNLGGYLAMKENIVVCTSSGNHGDDYYTLSGGLAHWVIEPDICAPGEDILCANKYNT
;
A
#
# COMPACT_ATOMS: atom_id res chain seq x y z
N ALA A 1 14.58 10.91 2.35
CA ALA A 1 13.99 10.72 3.69
C ALA A 1 14.07 12.03 4.46
N ASN A 2 13.00 12.43 5.16
CA ASN A 2 13.02 13.63 6.00
C ASN A 2 13.44 13.24 7.44
N PRO A 3 14.65 13.58 7.90
CA PRO A 3 15.14 13.18 9.21
C PRO A 3 14.43 13.88 10.39
N PHE A 4 13.64 14.92 10.12
CA PHE A 4 12.91 15.68 11.13
C PHE A 4 11.43 15.28 11.25
N ALA A 5 10.96 14.35 10.41
CA ALA A 5 9.59 13.86 10.49
C ALA A 5 9.37 13.07 11.80
N ARG A 6 8.21 13.24 12.41
CA ARG A 6 7.77 12.39 13.54
C ARG A 6 7.16 11.10 13.00
N ILE A 7 7.45 9.98 13.64
CA ILE A 7 6.97 8.67 13.21
C ILE A 7 5.93 8.17 14.23
N ALA A 8 4.73 7.87 13.73
CA ALA A 8 3.73 7.10 14.45
C ALA A 8 3.64 5.69 13.82
N SER A 9 3.83 4.65 14.64
CA SER A 9 3.82 3.27 14.17
C SER A 9 2.53 2.57 14.57
N TYR A 10 1.78 2.09 13.59
CA TYR A 10 0.54 1.36 13.79
C TYR A 10 0.76 -0.12 13.51
N LYS A 11 0.95 -0.90 14.57
CA LYS A 11 1.15 -2.35 14.42
C LYS A 11 -0.15 -3.01 14.02
N VAL A 12 -0.13 -3.70 12.90
CA VAL A 12 -1.24 -4.50 12.41
C VAL A 12 -1.05 -5.95 12.85
N SER A 13 -2.05 -6.52 13.53
CA SER A 13 -2.00 -7.91 14.00
C SER A 13 -2.18 -8.89 12.86
N GLY A 14 -1.38 -9.96 12.86
CA GLY A 14 -1.61 -11.13 12.03
C GLY A 14 -2.28 -12.25 12.84
N ASP A 15 -3.20 -12.96 12.21
CA ASP A 15 -4.00 -13.99 12.88
C ASP A 15 -3.36 -15.38 12.75
N LYS A 16 -2.48 -15.58 11.77
CA LYS A 16 -1.79 -16.86 11.51
C LYS A 16 -0.42 -16.64 10.87
N VAL A 17 0.56 -17.46 11.28
CA VAL A 17 1.82 -17.66 10.55
C VAL A 17 1.59 -18.75 9.51
N THR A 18 1.89 -18.47 8.24
CA THR A 18 1.78 -19.44 7.15
C THR A 18 3.08 -20.23 6.98
N VAL A 19 3.04 -21.32 6.21
CA VAL A 19 4.14 -22.30 6.07
C VAL A 19 5.39 -21.68 5.42
N ASP A 20 5.19 -20.63 4.62
CA ASP A 20 6.22 -19.78 4.01
C ASP A 20 6.82 -18.75 4.97
N ARG A 21 6.44 -18.78 6.26
CA ARG A 21 6.78 -17.79 7.31
C ARG A 21 6.21 -16.40 7.06
N SER A 22 5.26 -16.25 6.13
CA SER A 22 4.48 -15.02 5.99
C SER A 22 3.54 -14.88 7.19
N VAL A 23 3.32 -13.65 7.63
CA VAL A 23 2.29 -13.34 8.63
C VAL A 23 1.05 -12.91 7.86
N LYS A 24 -0.03 -13.69 7.97
CA LYS A 24 -1.30 -13.28 7.37
C LYS A 24 -1.89 -12.16 8.20
N VAL A 25 -1.84 -10.95 7.66
CA VAL A 25 -2.42 -9.75 8.26
C VAL A 25 -3.94 -9.87 8.26
N SER A 26 -4.58 -9.57 9.40
CA SER A 26 -6.03 -9.49 9.44
C SER A 26 -6.50 -8.28 8.64
N LYS A 27 -7.42 -8.50 7.70
CA LYS A 27 -7.99 -7.44 6.87
C LYS A 27 -8.59 -6.31 7.74
N ASN A 28 -9.30 -6.67 8.81
CA ASN A 28 -9.90 -5.70 9.72
C ASN A 28 -8.86 -4.90 10.50
N SER A 29 -7.78 -5.54 10.97
CA SER A 29 -6.75 -4.83 11.73
C SER A 29 -6.01 -3.81 10.88
N LEU A 30 -5.85 -4.04 9.56
CA LEU A 30 -5.28 -3.07 8.63
C LEU A 30 -6.17 -1.83 8.51
N LEU A 31 -7.47 -2.03 8.23
CA LEU A 31 -8.41 -0.92 8.10
C LEU A 31 -8.54 -0.11 9.39
N ASP A 32 -8.56 -0.78 10.54
CA ASP A 32 -8.63 -0.11 11.84
C ASP A 32 -7.36 0.69 12.14
N ALA A 33 -6.18 0.19 11.78
CA ALA A 33 -4.93 0.93 11.88
C ALA A 33 -4.94 2.19 10.99
N MET A 34 -5.42 2.09 9.74
CA MET A 34 -5.55 3.25 8.86
C MET A 34 -6.53 4.29 9.42
N LYS A 35 -7.70 3.86 9.88
CA LYS A 35 -8.68 4.75 10.53
C LYS A 35 -8.09 5.42 11.77
N LYS A 36 -7.32 4.68 12.57
CA LYS A 36 -6.67 5.21 13.76
C LYS A 36 -5.62 6.25 13.39
N ALA A 37 -4.80 6.03 12.37
CA ALA A 37 -3.86 7.02 11.85
C ALA A 37 -4.58 8.29 11.36
N THR A 38 -5.70 8.14 10.65
CA THR A 38 -6.54 9.27 10.23
C THR A 38 -7.11 10.05 11.42
N LEU A 39 -7.59 9.36 12.45
CA LEU A 39 -8.09 9.99 13.69
C LEU A 39 -6.99 10.71 14.47
N ASP A 40 -5.77 10.17 14.45
CA ASP A 40 -4.59 10.78 15.07
C ASP A 40 -4.03 11.95 14.26
N LYS A 41 -4.63 12.28 13.10
CA LYS A 41 -4.30 13.43 12.24
C LYS A 41 -2.84 13.43 11.76
N VAL A 42 -2.35 12.26 11.33
CA VAL A 42 -1.05 12.17 10.66
C VAL A 42 -1.07 12.92 9.33
N ASP A 43 0.09 13.39 8.86
CA ASP A 43 0.17 14.09 7.56
C ASP A 43 0.21 13.13 6.37
N VAL A 44 0.87 11.99 6.54
CA VAL A 44 1.07 10.96 5.51
C VAL A 44 0.96 9.58 6.15
N ILE A 45 0.25 8.67 5.49
CA ILE A 45 0.20 7.24 5.85
C ILE A 45 1.00 6.47 4.82
N MET A 46 1.95 5.66 5.28
CA MET A 46 2.68 4.71 4.43
C MET A 46 2.22 3.29 4.75
N VAL A 47 1.70 2.57 3.75
CA VAL A 47 1.19 1.21 3.90
C VAL A 47 1.96 0.28 2.97
N THR A 48 2.80 -0.60 3.52
CA THR A 48 3.56 -1.58 2.75
C THR A 48 2.88 -2.96 2.82
N LEU A 49 1.57 -2.98 2.57
CA LEU A 49 0.71 -4.15 2.61
C LEU A 49 -0.31 -4.03 1.49
N SER A 50 -0.58 -5.12 0.77
CA SER A 50 -1.68 -5.18 -0.19
C SER A 50 -2.74 -6.17 0.30
N THR A 51 -4.01 -5.81 0.07
CA THR A 51 -5.15 -6.73 0.23
C THR A 51 -5.78 -7.11 -1.10
N ASP A 52 -5.16 -6.70 -2.20
CA ASP A 52 -5.66 -6.91 -3.54
C ASP A 52 -5.62 -8.40 -3.88
N THR A 53 -6.71 -8.87 -4.45
CA THR A 53 -6.77 -10.17 -5.10
C THR A 53 -7.27 -9.91 -6.52
N LEU A 54 -6.58 -10.46 -7.53
CA LEU A 54 -6.91 -10.30 -8.96
C LEU A 54 -8.39 -10.57 -9.30
N SER A 55 -9.11 -11.26 -8.43
CA SER A 55 -10.53 -11.59 -8.54
C SER A 55 -11.52 -10.50 -8.07
N ASN A 56 -11.08 -9.39 -7.48
CA ASN A 56 -11.96 -8.41 -6.80
C ASN A 56 -12.19 -7.10 -7.58
N ASN A 57 -12.23 -7.18 -8.91
CA ASN A 57 -12.33 -6.02 -9.83
C ASN A 57 -13.70 -5.32 -9.87
N SER A 58 -14.60 -5.55 -8.92
CA SER A 58 -15.97 -4.98 -9.00
C SER A 58 -16.07 -3.55 -8.46
N SER A 59 -15.19 -3.12 -7.56
CA SER A 59 -15.16 -1.74 -7.03
C SER A 59 -13.87 -1.45 -6.25
N TYR A 60 -13.31 -0.25 -6.40
CA TYR A 60 -12.16 0.22 -5.61
C TYR A 60 -12.40 0.09 -4.10
N LEU A 61 -13.62 0.34 -3.62
CA LEU A 61 -13.95 0.32 -2.19
C LEU A 61 -14.02 -1.09 -1.58
N SER A 62 -13.92 -2.14 -2.40
CA SER A 62 -13.82 -3.52 -1.92
C SER A 62 -12.43 -3.87 -1.39
N ASP A 63 -11.40 -3.12 -1.82
CA ASP A 63 -10.07 -3.19 -1.26
C ASP A 63 -9.96 -2.28 -0.03
N LEU A 64 -9.30 -2.78 1.02
CA LEU A 64 -9.26 -2.09 2.31
C LEU A 64 -8.22 -0.98 2.38
N VAL A 65 -7.14 -1.09 1.58
CA VAL A 65 -6.18 0.00 1.41
C VAL A 65 -6.86 1.16 0.69
N ASN A 66 -7.62 0.86 -0.36
CA ASN A 66 -8.43 1.85 -1.07
C ASN A 66 -9.49 2.49 -0.18
N LEU A 67 -10.24 1.71 0.60
CA LEU A 67 -11.24 2.23 1.52
C LEU A 67 -10.61 3.11 2.60
N GLY A 68 -9.50 2.66 3.21
CA GLY A 68 -8.74 3.45 4.17
C GLY A 68 -8.18 4.73 3.57
N GLY A 69 -7.65 4.65 2.34
CA GLY A 69 -7.17 5.79 1.56
C GLY A 69 -8.26 6.81 1.27
N TYR A 70 -9.46 6.37 0.90
CA TYR A 70 -10.60 7.25 0.67
C TYR A 70 -11.01 8.00 1.95
N LEU A 71 -10.99 7.33 3.10
CA LEU A 71 -11.27 7.95 4.40
C LEU A 71 -10.18 8.95 4.80
N ALA A 72 -8.91 8.63 4.58
CA ALA A 72 -7.77 9.50 4.84
C ALA A 72 -7.77 10.75 3.93
N MET A 73 -8.04 10.57 2.63
CA MET A 73 -8.10 11.66 1.65
C MET A 73 -9.16 12.70 2.03
N LYS A 74 -10.32 12.27 2.54
CA LYS A 74 -11.37 13.18 3.04
C LYS A 74 -10.90 14.09 4.19
N GLU A 75 -9.85 13.69 4.90
CA GLU A 75 -9.22 14.44 5.98
C GLU A 75 -7.93 15.13 5.53
N ASN A 76 -7.68 15.22 4.21
CA ASN A 76 -6.46 15.78 3.59
C ASN A 76 -5.17 15.03 3.93
N ILE A 77 -5.26 13.73 4.19
CA ILE A 77 -4.12 12.86 4.49
C ILE A 77 -3.77 12.04 3.25
N VAL A 78 -2.52 12.08 2.82
CA VAL A 78 -2.03 11.32 1.66
C VAL A 78 -1.68 9.90 2.09
N VAL A 79 -2.12 8.91 1.31
CA VAL A 79 -1.73 7.51 1.49
C VAL A 79 -0.79 7.09 0.38
N CYS A 80 0.37 6.56 0.77
CA CYS A 80 1.37 6.00 -0.13
C CYS A 80 1.52 4.50 0.15
N THR A 81 1.58 3.71 -0.92
CA THR A 81 1.66 2.24 -0.87
C THR A 81 2.91 1.71 -1.58
N SER A 82 2.93 0.43 -1.95
CA SER A 82 3.92 -0.18 -2.83
C SER A 82 3.24 -0.92 -3.98
N SER A 83 3.76 -0.82 -5.21
CA SER A 83 3.22 -1.52 -6.38
C SER A 83 3.32 -3.06 -6.35
N GLY A 84 4.03 -3.61 -5.36
CA GLY A 84 4.28 -5.04 -5.22
C GLY A 84 5.53 -5.51 -5.97
N ASN A 85 5.94 -6.76 -5.74
CA ASN A 85 7.22 -7.31 -6.22
C ASN A 85 7.03 -8.47 -7.22
N HIS A 86 5.88 -8.54 -7.90
CA HIS A 86 5.54 -9.61 -8.85
C HIS A 86 5.65 -9.12 -10.30
N GLY A 87 6.58 -8.20 -10.59
CA GLY A 87 6.67 -7.49 -11.87
C GLY A 87 7.21 -8.29 -13.05
N ASP A 88 7.25 -9.63 -12.98
CA ASP A 88 7.74 -10.50 -14.06
C ASP A 88 6.69 -10.74 -15.17
N ASP A 89 5.43 -10.37 -14.93
CA ASP A 89 4.32 -10.48 -15.88
C ASP A 89 3.47 -9.20 -15.97
N TYR A 90 2.68 -9.10 -17.04
CA TYR A 90 1.66 -8.05 -17.19
C TYR A 90 0.57 -8.16 -16.12
N TYR A 91 -0.02 -7.01 -15.74
CA TYR A 91 -1.16 -6.91 -14.81
C TYR A 91 -0.87 -7.41 -13.39
N THR A 92 0.36 -7.18 -12.92
CA THR A 92 0.84 -7.62 -11.59
C THR A 92 0.86 -6.51 -10.54
N LEU A 93 0.43 -5.29 -10.90
CA LEU A 93 0.29 -4.16 -9.98
C LEU A 93 -0.63 -4.51 -8.80
N SER A 94 -0.21 -4.14 -7.61
CA SER A 94 -0.92 -4.29 -6.34
C SER A 94 -0.63 -3.08 -5.44
N GLY A 95 -1.29 -3.00 -4.30
CA GLY A 95 -1.11 -1.91 -3.32
C GLY A 95 -2.31 -0.99 -3.17
N GLY A 96 -3.46 -1.32 -3.76
CA GLY A 96 -4.66 -0.48 -3.75
C GLY A 96 -4.69 0.54 -4.89
N LEU A 97 -5.19 0.11 -6.05
CA LEU A 97 -5.16 0.79 -7.35
C LEU A 97 -6.06 2.04 -7.50
N ALA A 98 -6.54 2.62 -6.39
CA ALA A 98 -7.47 3.74 -6.47
C ALA A 98 -6.75 5.07 -6.68
N HIS A 99 -7.33 5.98 -7.47
CA HIS A 99 -6.71 7.26 -7.84
C HIS A 99 -6.35 8.21 -6.67
N TRP A 100 -6.78 7.91 -5.44
CA TRP A 100 -6.46 8.67 -4.23
C TRP A 100 -5.31 8.06 -3.40
N VAL A 101 -4.75 6.94 -3.85
CA VAL A 101 -3.57 6.29 -3.29
C VAL A 101 -2.39 6.55 -4.23
N ILE A 102 -1.20 6.79 -3.67
CA ILE A 102 0.03 6.95 -4.45
C ILE A 102 0.77 5.61 -4.45
N GLU A 103 1.00 5.07 -5.64
CA GLU A 103 1.66 3.78 -5.87
C GLU A 103 3.00 4.00 -6.59
N PRO A 104 4.12 4.03 -5.86
CA PRO A 104 5.44 4.13 -6.46
C PRO A 104 5.94 2.76 -6.94
N ASP A 105 6.56 2.77 -8.13
CA ASP A 105 7.41 1.68 -8.60
C ASP A 105 8.85 1.83 -8.03
N ILE A 106 9.63 0.76 -8.08
CA ILE A 106 11.01 0.72 -7.57
C ILE A 106 12.03 0.69 -8.72
N CYS A 107 13.07 1.50 -8.60
CA CYS A 107 14.18 1.52 -9.54
C CYS A 107 15.51 1.42 -8.79
N ALA A 108 16.45 0.66 -9.35
CA ALA A 108 17.77 0.54 -8.75
C ALA A 108 18.52 1.88 -8.85
N PRO A 109 19.25 2.28 -7.80
CA PRO A 109 20.03 3.51 -7.84
C PRO A 109 21.12 3.41 -8.91
N GLY A 110 21.27 4.47 -9.73
CA GLY A 110 22.26 4.52 -10.81
C GLY A 110 21.78 3.97 -12.15
N GLU A 111 20.57 3.41 -12.22
CA GLU A 111 19.86 3.15 -13.46
C GLU A 111 19.00 4.38 -13.82
N ASP A 112 18.71 4.59 -15.11
CA ASP A 112 17.90 5.71 -15.58
C ASP A 112 16.54 5.75 -14.86
N ILE A 113 16.00 6.97 -14.65
CA ILE A 113 14.71 7.26 -13.97
C ILE A 113 13.52 6.45 -14.52
N LEU A 114 13.65 5.86 -15.71
CA LEU A 114 12.65 5.03 -16.36
C LEU A 114 13.08 3.56 -16.34
N CYS A 115 13.05 2.92 -15.17
CA CYS A 115 13.15 1.47 -15.05
C CYS A 115 12.07 0.70 -15.87
N ALA A 116 11.04 1.39 -16.37
CA ALA A 116 9.98 0.84 -17.23
C ALA A 116 10.45 0.39 -18.63
N ASN A 117 11.58 0.86 -19.15
CA ASN A 117 12.03 0.57 -20.52
C ASN A 117 12.93 -0.68 -20.65
N LYS A 118 13.24 -1.38 -19.56
CA LYS A 118 14.22 -2.47 -19.60
C LYS A 118 13.70 -3.79 -20.19
N TYR A 119 12.39 -3.88 -20.46
CA TYR A 119 11.72 -5.12 -20.91
C TYR A 119 11.10 -5.04 -22.31
N ASN A 120 11.47 -4.03 -23.12
CA ASN A 120 10.93 -3.84 -24.48
C ASN A 120 11.89 -4.36 -25.57
N THR A 121 12.39 -5.60 -25.42
CA THR A 121 13.21 -6.32 -26.41
C THR A 121 12.55 -7.62 -26.82
#